data_AF-A0A6N2TU97-F1
#
_entry.id   AF-A0A6N2TU97-F1
#
_cell.length_a   1.000
_cell.length_b   1.000
_cell.length_c   1.000
_cell.angle_alpha   90.00
_cell.angle_beta   90.00
_cell.angle_gamma   90.00
#
_symmetry.space_group_name_H-M   'P 1'
#
loop_
_entity.id
_entity.type
_entity.pdbx_description
1 polymer ?
#
loop_
_entity_poly.entity_id
_entity_poly.type
_entity_poly.pdbx_seq_one_letter_code
_entity_poly.pdbx_strand_id
1 'polypeptide(L)'
;MKEFKIENNKIYSNNGLCEKTYIFEIVDKIPVGFFVWNIGENMGSDEYIPLAQDLKPGDKENFEINPNTLKAIKLQPEEVQLLRTAAGVGINNKTTAEKALKSKRKGYWSNRKREQAERTIDIFSRICK
;
A
#
# COMPACT_ATOMS: atom_id res chain seq x y z
N MET A 1 6.56 -18.68 13.84
CA MET A 1 7.85 -18.51 13.12
C MET A 1 7.62 -17.44 12.06
N LYS A 2 8.50 -16.44 11.91
CA LYS A 2 8.37 -15.46 10.83
C LYS A 2 8.75 -16.15 9.52
N GLU A 3 7.93 -15.97 8.49
CA GLU A 3 8.16 -16.58 7.18
C GLU A 3 7.98 -15.52 6.09
N PHE A 4 8.94 -15.46 5.17
CA PHE A 4 8.83 -14.72 3.93
C PHE A 4 9.40 -15.59 2.81
N LYS A 5 8.53 -16.07 1.93
CA LYS A 5 8.89 -16.97 0.83
C LYS A 5 8.31 -16.44 -0.48
N ILE A 6 9.11 -16.50 -1.54
CA ILE A 6 8.65 -16.23 -2.91
C ILE A 6 8.65 -17.53 -3.69
N GLU A 7 7.51 -17.91 -4.27
CA GLU A 7 7.35 -19.11 -5.07
C GLU A 7 6.23 -18.91 -6.09
N ASN A 8 6.43 -19.34 -7.34
CA ASN A 8 5.42 -19.31 -8.41
C ASN A 8 4.69 -17.97 -8.55
N ASN A 9 5.46 -16.87 -8.59
CA ASN A 9 4.95 -15.49 -8.68
C ASN A 9 4.05 -15.05 -7.51
N LYS A 10 4.19 -15.72 -6.35
CA LYS A 10 3.48 -15.38 -5.12
C LYS A 10 4.44 -15.19 -3.96
N ILE A 11 4.05 -14.31 -3.04
CA ILE A 11 4.73 -14.08 -1.77
C ILE A 11 3.86 -14.67 -0.66
N TYR A 12 4.46 -15.53 0.14
CA TYR A 12 3.89 -16.08 1.36
C TYR A 12 4.54 -15.35 2.52
N SER A 13 3.74 -14.61 3.29
CA SER A 13 4.23 -13.79 4.40
C SER A 13 3.47 -14.10 5.68
N ASN A 14 4.23 -14.39 6.72
CA ASN A 14 3.74 -14.59 8.07
C ASN A 14 4.63 -13.79 9.04
N ASN A 15 4.03 -12.83 9.75
CA ASN A 15 4.75 -11.96 10.67
C ASN A 15 4.99 -12.59 12.06
N GLY A 16 4.53 -13.83 12.28
CA GLY A 16 4.64 -14.58 13.52
C GLY A 16 3.73 -14.09 14.65
N LEU A 17 2.93 -13.03 14.44
CA LEU A 17 1.99 -12.49 15.41
C LEU A 17 0.60 -13.14 15.32
N CYS A 18 0.29 -13.75 14.18
CA CYS A 18 -0.93 -14.53 13.99
C CYS A 18 -0.62 -15.80 13.20
N GLU A 19 -1.48 -16.81 13.34
CA GLU A 19 -1.36 -18.07 12.58
C GLU A 19 -1.64 -17.88 11.08
N LYS A 20 -2.08 -16.69 10.66
CA LYS A 20 -2.47 -16.40 9.29
C LYS A 20 -1.26 -16.09 8.43
N THR A 21 -1.07 -16.89 7.39
CA THR A 21 -0.15 -16.59 6.29
C THR A 21 -0.90 -15.84 5.19
N TYR A 22 -0.42 -14.65 4.85
CA TYR A 22 -0.93 -13.87 3.72
C TYR A 22 -0.24 -14.30 2.44
N ILE A 23 -1.03 -14.43 1.36
CA ILE A 23 -0.55 -14.82 0.04
C ILE A 23 -0.76 -13.64 -0.89
N PHE A 24 0.32 -13.08 -1.43
CA PHE A 24 0.29 -11.95 -2.34
C PHE A 24 0.67 -12.40 -3.75
N GLU A 25 -0.13 -12.06 -4.75
CA GLU A 25 0.27 -12.19 -6.15
C GLU A 25 1.20 -11.05 -6.56
N ILE A 26 2.35 -11.35 -7.17
CA ILE A 26 3.28 -10.32 -7.64
C ILE A 26 2.77 -9.73 -8.96
N VAL A 27 2.71 -8.40 -9.04
CA VAL A 27 2.25 -7.65 -10.21
C VAL A 27 3.22 -6.53 -10.59
N ASP A 28 3.28 -6.21 -11.88
CA ASP A 28 4.14 -5.14 -12.42
C ASP A 28 3.53 -3.73 -12.23
N LYS A 29 2.21 -3.66 -12.08
CA LYS A 29 1.44 -2.42 -11.90
C LYS A 29 0.32 -2.64 -10.90
N ILE A 30 0.03 -1.63 -10.09
CA ILE A 30 -1.11 -1.60 -9.18
C ILE A 30 -2.41 -1.62 -10.00
N PRO A 31 -3.25 -2.67 -9.89
CA PRO A 31 -4.51 -2.73 -10.62
C PRO A 31 -5.52 -1.72 -10.08
N VAL A 32 -6.50 -1.36 -10.92
CA VAL A 32 -7.62 -0.49 -10.50
C VAL A 32 -8.34 -1.13 -9.30
N GLY A 33 -8.66 -0.31 -8.29
CA GLY A 33 -9.30 -0.76 -7.05
C GLY A 33 -8.35 -1.23 -5.97
N PHE A 34 -7.05 -1.32 -6.25
CA PHE A 34 -6.03 -1.64 -5.25
C PHE A 34 -5.36 -0.38 -4.69
N PHE A 35 -4.90 -0.48 -3.44
CA PHE A 35 -4.15 0.55 -2.73
C PHE A 35 -3.05 -0.08 -1.88
N VAL A 36 -2.06 0.72 -1.51
CA VAL A 36 -0.98 0.32 -0.60
C VAL A 36 -1.55 0.02 0.78
N TRP A 37 -1.42 -1.22 1.23
CA TRP A 37 -1.91 -1.63 2.54
C TRP A 37 -0.93 -1.20 3.62
N ASN A 38 -1.38 -0.34 4.54
CA ASN A 38 -0.55 0.17 5.62
C ASN A 38 -0.36 -0.86 6.75
N ILE A 39 0.48 -1.86 6.50
CA ILE A 39 0.93 -2.84 7.51
C ILE A 39 2.39 -2.63 7.92
N GLY A 40 3.02 -1.54 7.46
CA GLY A 40 4.42 -1.23 7.76
C GLY A 40 5.38 -2.35 7.36
N GLU A 41 6.29 -2.70 8.25
CA GLU A 41 7.30 -3.74 8.05
C GLU A 41 6.75 -5.17 8.20
N ASN A 42 5.47 -5.33 8.57
CA ASN A 42 4.88 -6.65 8.83
C ASN A 42 4.79 -7.54 7.58
N MET A 43 4.94 -6.99 6.37
CA MET A 43 5.07 -7.80 5.16
C MET A 43 6.37 -8.62 5.16
N GLY A 44 7.43 -8.14 5.82
CA GLY A 44 8.72 -8.84 5.91
C GLY A 44 9.68 -8.61 4.73
N SER A 45 9.49 -7.58 3.91
CA SER A 45 10.42 -7.22 2.83
C SER A 45 10.45 -5.73 2.54
N ASP A 46 11.65 -5.19 2.32
CA ASP A 46 11.90 -3.81 1.90
C ASP A 46 11.93 -3.60 0.39
N GLU A 47 11.76 -4.67 -0.40
CA GLU A 47 11.70 -4.59 -1.88
C GLU A 47 10.27 -4.71 -2.41
N TYR A 48 9.31 -5.09 -1.57
CA TYR A 48 7.91 -5.28 -1.96
C TYR A 48 6.98 -4.45 -1.10
N ILE A 49 5.99 -3.83 -1.74
CA ILE A 49 4.93 -3.11 -1.05
C ILE A 49 3.62 -3.93 -1.17
N PRO A 50 2.90 -4.16 -0.05
CA PRO A 50 1.66 -4.92 -0.08
C PRO A 50 0.51 -4.06 -0.61
N LEU A 51 -0.35 -4.69 -1.39
CA LEU A 51 -1.52 -4.08 -2.00
C LEU A 51 -2.77 -4.83 -1.54
N ALA A 52 -3.79 -4.07 -1.18
CA ALA A 52 -5.09 -4.59 -0.80
C ALA A 52 -6.20 -3.91 -1.60
N GLN A 53 -7.37 -4.53 -1.60
CA GLN A 53 -8.62 -3.91 -2.01
C GLN A 53 -9.58 -3.93 -0.82
N ASP A 54 -10.52 -3.00 -0.79
CA ASP A 54 -11.58 -3.00 0.21
C ASP A 54 -12.45 -4.25 0.02
N LEU A 55 -12.90 -4.84 1.12
CA LEU A 55 -13.86 -5.95 1.08
C LEU A 55 -15.24 -5.47 0.60
N LYS A 56 -15.61 -4.23 0.94
CA LYS A 56 -16.86 -3.57 0.54
C LYS A 56 -16.58 -2.19 -0.06
N PRO A 57 -16.15 -2.11 -1.33
CA PRO A 57 -15.84 -0.83 -1.97
C PRO A 57 -17.01 0.14 -1.93
N GLY A 58 -16.77 1.37 -1.48
CA GLY A 58 -17.78 2.44 -1.41
C GLY A 58 -18.49 2.59 -0.07
N ASP A 59 -18.39 1.60 0.82
CA ASP A 59 -18.83 1.70 2.20
C ASP A 59 -17.76 2.42 3.03
N LYS A 60 -18.06 3.65 3.49
CA LYS A 60 -17.09 4.48 4.23
C LYS A 60 -16.90 4.06 5.68
N GLU A 61 -17.80 3.23 6.20
CA GLU A 61 -17.75 2.73 7.58
C GLU A 61 -17.09 1.34 7.64
N ASN A 62 -16.81 0.72 6.49
CA ASN A 62 -16.11 -0.55 6.40
C ASN A 62 -14.63 -0.34 6.01
N PHE A 63 -13.74 -0.82 6.88
CA PHE A 63 -12.28 -0.74 6.70
C PHE A 63 -11.65 -2.12 6.49
N GLU A 64 -12.48 -3.14 6.26
CA GLU A 64 -12.01 -4.50 6.04
C GLU A 64 -11.39 -4.61 4.65
N ILE A 65 -10.23 -5.25 4.60
CA ILE A 65 -9.55 -5.57 3.34
C ILE A 65 -9.95 -6.97 2.87
N ASN A 66 -9.95 -7.21 1.57
CA ASN A 66 -10.14 -8.55 1.02
C ASN A 66 -8.81 -9.35 1.07
N PRO A 67 -8.66 -10.33 1.97
CA PRO A 67 -7.41 -11.08 2.11
C PRO A 67 -7.17 -12.08 0.96
N ASN A 68 -8.21 -12.41 0.17
CA ASN A 68 -8.12 -13.44 -0.86
C ASN A 68 -7.54 -12.92 -2.18
N THR A 69 -7.38 -11.61 -2.30
CA THR A 69 -6.98 -10.94 -3.54
C THR A 69 -5.72 -10.11 -3.39
N LEU A 70 -4.99 -10.28 -2.29
CA LEU A 70 -3.80 -9.49 -1.96
C LEU A 70 -2.76 -9.56 -3.08
N LYS A 71 -2.07 -8.45 -3.29
CA LYS A 71 -1.02 -8.33 -4.31
C LYS A 71 0.21 -7.65 -3.76
N ALA A 72 1.32 -7.79 -4.46
CA ALA A 72 2.56 -7.10 -4.13
C ALA A 72 3.19 -6.56 -5.41
N ILE A 73 3.85 -5.42 -5.31
CA ILE A 73 4.66 -4.87 -6.40
C ILE A 73 6.09 -4.70 -5.92
N LYS A 74 7.05 -5.11 -6.75
CA LYS A 74 8.47 -4.95 -6.50
C LYS A 74 8.90 -3.52 -6.83
N LEU A 75 9.61 -2.87 -5.91
CA LEU A 75 10.11 -1.50 -6.05
C LEU A 75 11.50 -1.37 -5.45
N GLN A 76 12.15 -0.22 -5.67
CA GLN A 76 13.40 0.10 -4.98
C GLN A 76 13.12 0.33 -3.49
N PRO A 77 14.04 -0.06 -2.58
CA PRO A 77 13.85 0.11 -1.14
C PRO A 77 13.48 1.53 -0.70
N GLU A 78 14.05 2.54 -1.35
CA GLU A 78 13.76 3.95 -1.07
C GLU A 78 12.29 4.29 -1.38
N GLU A 79 11.78 3.78 -2.50
CA GLU A 79 10.38 3.97 -2.91
C GLU A 79 9.42 3.22 -1.99
N VAL A 80 9.79 2.01 -1.56
CA VAL A 80 9.02 1.24 -0.57
C VAL A 80 8.90 2.04 0.73
N GLN A 81 9.98 2.63 1.21
CA GLN A 81 9.96 3.43 2.44
C GLN A 81 9.11 4.69 2.31
N LEU A 82 9.17 5.38 1.16
CA LEU A 82 8.32 6.53 0.86
C LEU A 82 6.84 6.15 0.86
N LEU A 83 6.48 5.06 0.17
CA LEU A 83 5.10 4.60 0.08
C LEU A 83 4.55 4.12 1.43
N ARG A 84 5.34 3.41 2.24
CA ARG A 84 4.95 3.02 3.61
C ARG A 84 4.66 4.25 4.47
N THR A 85 5.54 5.25 4.42
CA THR A 85 5.37 6.49 5.19
C THR A 85 4.11 7.25 4.75
N ALA A 86 3.86 7.32 3.45
CA ALA A 86 2.68 7.96 2.88
C ALA A 86 1.39 7.23 3.25
N ALA A 87 1.40 5.89 3.19
CA ALA A 87 0.26 5.05 3.59
C ALA A 87 -0.09 5.25 5.09
N GLY A 88 0.93 5.46 5.92
CA GLY A 88 0.80 5.82 7.34
C GLY A 88 -0.06 7.06 7.63
N VAL A 89 -0.18 7.99 6.68
CA VAL A 89 -1.02 9.20 6.79
C VAL A 89 -2.26 9.15 5.89
N GLY A 90 -2.55 7.99 5.28
CA GLY A 90 -3.71 7.78 4.41
C GLY A 90 -3.51 8.27 2.97
N ILE A 91 -2.26 8.36 2.50
CA ILE A 91 -1.93 8.50 1.08
C ILE A 91 -1.53 7.10 0.57
N ASN A 92 -2.51 6.35 0.10
CA ASN A 92 -2.36 4.93 -0.22
C ASN A 92 -2.54 4.60 -1.72
N ASN A 93 -2.98 5.57 -2.52
CA ASN A 93 -3.13 5.42 -3.97
C ASN A 93 -3.03 6.78 -4.67
N LYS A 94 -2.94 6.76 -6.00
CA LYS A 94 -2.86 7.96 -6.84
C LYS A 94 -3.99 8.95 -6.58
N THR A 95 -5.23 8.47 -6.47
CA THR A 95 -6.41 9.32 -6.25
C THR A 95 -6.34 10.10 -4.93
N THR A 96 -5.90 9.45 -3.84
CA THR A 96 -5.72 10.10 -2.53
C THR A 96 -4.59 11.11 -2.55
N ALA A 97 -3.48 10.81 -3.24
CA ALA A 97 -2.37 11.73 -3.43
C ALA A 97 -2.83 12.99 -4.19
N GLU A 98 -3.47 12.82 -5.36
CA GLU A 98 -3.98 13.95 -6.15
C GLU A 98 -5.00 14.81 -5.38
N LYS A 99 -5.89 14.16 -4.61
CA LYS A 99 -6.86 14.86 -3.78
C LYS A 99 -6.18 15.68 -2.68
N ALA A 100 -5.10 15.16 -2.08
CA ALA A 100 -4.32 15.88 -1.09
C ALA A 100 -3.60 17.10 -1.69
N LEU A 101 -3.04 16.97 -2.89
CA LEU A 101 -2.40 18.06 -3.63
C LEU A 101 -3.38 19.18 -3.99
N LYS A 102 -4.60 18.83 -4.42
CA LYS A 102 -5.67 19.79 -4.75
C LYS A 102 -6.27 20.49 -3.53
N SER A 103 -6.05 19.96 -2.33
CA SER A 103 -6.66 20.49 -1.09
C SER A 103 -6.04 21.82 -0.69
N LYS A 104 -6.89 22.86 -0.56
CA LYS A 104 -6.50 24.19 -0.04
C LYS A 104 -6.57 24.30 1.49
N ARG A 105 -7.03 23.26 2.19
CA ARG A 105 -7.15 23.26 3.66
C ARG A 105 -5.76 23.45 4.29
N LYS A 106 -5.69 24.32 5.29
CA LYS A 106 -4.50 24.54 6.11
C LYS A 106 -4.68 23.87 7.47
N GLY A 107 -3.60 23.29 7.98
CA GLY A 107 -3.59 22.52 9.22
C GLY A 107 -2.52 21.44 9.19
N TYR A 108 -2.10 20.99 10.38
CA TYR A 108 -1.02 20.00 10.54
C TYR A 108 -1.22 18.78 9.64
N TRP A 109 -2.38 18.11 9.77
CA TRP A 109 -2.69 16.90 9.01
C TRP A 109 -2.82 17.14 7.50
N SER A 110 -3.45 18.25 7.09
CA SER A 110 -3.57 18.56 5.66
C SER A 110 -2.22 18.87 5.03
N ASN A 111 -1.33 19.55 5.75
CA ASN A 111 0.02 19.85 5.27
C ASN A 111 0.86 18.58 5.19
N ARG A 112 0.83 17.73 6.21
CA ARG A 112 1.54 16.45 6.22
C ARG A 112 1.09 15.52 5.10
N LYS A 113 -0.23 15.43 4.84
CA LYS A 113 -0.76 14.65 3.70
C LYS A 113 -0.31 15.21 2.36
N ARG A 114 -0.29 16.54 2.21
CA ARG A 114 0.19 17.19 0.98
C ARG A 114 1.67 16.90 0.73
N GLU A 115 2.50 17.06 1.75
CA GLU A 115 3.94 16.75 1.67
C GLU A 115 4.20 15.29 1.26
N GLN A 116 3.50 14.34 1.87
CA GLN A 116 3.65 12.92 1.49
C GLN A 116 3.11 12.63 0.08
N ALA A 117 2.06 13.33 -0.34
CA ALA A 117 1.55 13.22 -1.71
C ALA A 117 2.56 13.78 -2.73
N GLU A 118 3.21 14.92 -2.46
CA GLU A 118 4.25 15.49 -3.33
C GLU A 118 5.41 14.52 -3.52
N ARG A 119 5.84 13.83 -2.46
CA ARG A 119 6.94 12.86 -2.51
C ARG A 119 6.61 11.57 -3.27
N THR A 120 5.33 11.22 -3.42
CA THR A 120 4.92 9.89 -3.90
C THR A 120 4.08 9.92 -5.19
N ILE A 121 3.60 11.08 -5.63
CA ILE A 121 2.71 11.19 -6.79
C ILE A 121 3.34 10.66 -8.08
N ASP A 122 4.63 10.88 -8.30
CA ASP A 122 5.34 10.40 -9.49
C ASP A 122 5.51 8.88 -9.46
N ILE A 123 5.79 8.34 -8.27
CA ILE A 123 5.84 6.88 -8.04
C ILE A 123 4.48 6.28 -8.38
N PHE A 124 3.40 6.79 -7.79
CA PHE A 124 2.03 6.32 -8.08
C PHE A 124 1.66 6.45 -9.56
N SER A 125 2.04 7.55 -10.21
CA SER A 125 1.78 7.74 -11.64
C SER A 125 2.53 6.74 -12.51
N ARG A 126 3.72 6.32 -12.09
CA ARG A 126 4.51 5.29 -12.77
C ARG A 126 3.96 3.89 -12.50
N ILE A 127 3.46 3.58 -11.31
CA ILE A 127 3.16 2.20 -10.92
C ILE A 127 1.67 1.83 -10.97
N CYS A 128 0.75 2.80 -11.04
CA CYS A 128 -0.68 2.52 -11.23
C CYS A 128 -1.04 2.26 -12.70
N LYS A 129 -2.06 1.42 -12.91
CA LYS A 129 -2.75 1.29 -14.21
C LYS A 129 -3.69 2.45 -14.48
#